data_AF-A0A9D6XKF8-F1
#
_entry.id   AF-A0A9D6XKF8-F1
#
_cell.length_a   1.000
_cell.length_b   1.000
_cell.length_c   1.000
_cell.angle_alpha   90.00
_cell.angle_beta   90.00
_cell.angle_gamma   90.00
#
_symmetry.space_group_name_H-M   'P 1'
#
loop_
_entity.id
_entity.type
_entity.pdbx_description
1 polymer ?
#
loop_
_entity_poly.entity_id
_entity_poly.type
_entity_poly.pdbx_seq_one_letter_code
_entity_poly.pdbx_strand_id
1 'polypeptide(L)'
;MKKGWTTTKLIATGSLAILSLVLSLAGASLTVLTGLPGASGAINAFTSAVLTVFAVFLIREFGTATLMGFVFSVLSLPLPLEGTVGFLPKLLIGPLVGLMADLLFLLLKKRPWLAAISIGFVSQYLTGLLIYLLGSLFPIPGIDRLRPLILSPLTVIGTFVLMGGFGYLGYRLYTKLEDTSLVKRIQGGEQ
;
A
#
# COMPACT_ATOMS: atom_id res chain seq x y z
N MET A 1 -18.03 -12.24 18.33
CA MET A 1 -16.88 -11.50 17.75
C MET A 1 -16.19 -10.68 18.83
N LYS A 2 -14.96 -11.03 19.21
CA LYS A 2 -14.13 -10.15 20.06
C LYS A 2 -13.83 -8.88 19.27
N LYS A 3 -14.30 -7.73 19.77
CA LYS A 3 -14.01 -6.42 19.17
C LYS A 3 -12.55 -6.07 19.42
N GLY A 4 -11.86 -5.57 18.40
CA GLY A 4 -10.52 -5.02 18.53
C GLY A 4 -9.40 -5.97 18.11
N TRP A 5 -8.18 -5.53 18.42
CA TRP A 5 -6.94 -6.19 18.05
C TRP A 5 -6.76 -7.52 18.79
N THR A 6 -6.38 -8.55 18.04
CA THR A 6 -6.00 -9.87 18.56
C THR A 6 -4.61 -10.21 18.06
N THR A 7 -3.91 -11.13 18.74
CA THR A 7 -2.59 -11.60 18.30
C THR A 7 -2.64 -12.16 16.87
N THR A 8 -3.71 -12.87 16.51
CA THR A 8 -3.91 -13.37 15.14
C THR A 8 -4.00 -12.25 14.11
N LYS A 9 -4.71 -11.16 14.41
CA LYS A 9 -4.80 -9.99 13.53
C LYS A 9 -3.42 -9.33 13.37
N LEU A 10 -2.67 -9.17 14.46
CA LEU A 10 -1.31 -8.60 14.42
C LEU A 10 -0.36 -9.46 13.56
N ILE A 11 -0.38 -10.78 13.74
CA ILE A 11 0.42 -11.72 12.95
C ILE A 11 0.03 -11.63 11.47
N ALA A 12 -1.28 -11.58 11.16
CA ALA A 12 -1.77 -11.47 9.79
C ALA A 12 -1.30 -10.15 9.14
N THR A 13 -1.42 -9.01 9.84
CA THR A 13 -0.93 -7.70 9.34
C THR A 13 0.56 -7.75 9.05
N GLY A 14 1.37 -8.25 9.99
CA GLY A 14 2.82 -8.37 9.82
C GLY A 14 3.20 -9.29 8.65
N SER A 15 2.51 -10.43 8.53
CA SER A 15 2.71 -11.38 7.43
C SER A 15 2.39 -10.76 6.07
N LEU A 16 1.32 -9.96 5.98
CA LEU A 16 0.97 -9.25 4.74
C LEU A 16 1.98 -8.15 4.41
N ALA A 17 2.53 -7.45 5.40
CA ALA A 17 3.61 -6.50 5.18
C ALA A 17 4.87 -7.17 4.62
N ILE A 18 5.26 -8.32 5.19
CA ILE A 18 6.40 -9.12 4.71
C ILE A 18 6.14 -9.63 3.30
N LEU A 19 4.93 -10.14 3.02
CA LEU A 19 4.54 -10.59 1.69
C LEU A 19 4.63 -9.43 0.68
N SER A 20 4.16 -8.25 1.05
CA SER A 20 4.28 -7.04 0.22
C SER A 20 5.73 -6.72 -0.08
N LEU A 21 6.62 -6.83 0.91
CA LEU A 21 8.05 -6.61 0.73
C LEU A 21 8.68 -7.61 -0.25
N VAL A 22 8.40 -8.90 -0.07
CA VAL A 22 8.92 -9.96 -0.93
C VAL A 22 8.46 -9.78 -2.38
N LEU A 23 7.19 -9.46 -2.59
CA LEU A 23 6.66 -9.18 -3.92
C LEU A 23 7.26 -7.89 -4.51
N SER A 24 7.55 -6.88 -3.68
CA SER A 24 8.24 -5.67 -4.09
C SER A 24 9.69 -5.90 -4.52
N LEU A 25 10.38 -6.89 -3.93
CA LEU A 25 11.72 -7.28 -4.36
C LEU A 25 11.74 -7.82 -5.79
N ALA A 26 10.68 -8.50 -6.24
CA ALA A 26 10.57 -8.91 -7.64
C ALA A 26 10.58 -7.69 -8.59
N GLY A 27 9.94 -6.59 -8.18
CA GLY A 27 10.00 -5.32 -8.89
C GLY A 27 11.42 -4.75 -8.95
N ALA A 28 12.14 -4.77 -7.83
CA ALA A 28 13.54 -4.33 -7.78
C ALA A 28 14.44 -5.16 -8.71
N SER A 29 14.29 -6.49 -8.70
CA SER A 29 15.00 -7.39 -9.62
C SER A 29 14.73 -7.05 -11.09
N LEU A 30 13.49 -6.72 -11.44
CA LEU A 30 13.16 -6.30 -12.81
C LEU A 30 13.83 -4.99 -13.21
N THR A 31 13.93 -4.01 -12.31
CA THR A 31 14.70 -2.79 -12.59
C THR A 31 16.18 -3.08 -12.79
N VAL A 32 16.78 -3.98 -12.01
CA VAL A 32 18.18 -4.40 -12.21
C VAL A 32 18.37 -5.09 -13.56
N LEU A 33 17.45 -5.96 -13.95
CA LEU A 33 17.53 -6.71 -15.22
C LEU A 33 17.26 -5.86 -16.45
N THR A 34 16.29 -4.96 -16.38
CA THR A 34 15.86 -4.13 -17.53
C THR A 34 16.65 -2.83 -17.66
N GLY A 35 17.33 -2.40 -16.59
CA GLY A 35 17.98 -1.09 -16.53
C GLY A 35 17.00 0.09 -16.59
N LEU A 36 15.68 -0.15 -16.59
CA LEU A 36 14.66 0.89 -16.67
C LEU A 36 14.35 1.42 -15.26
N PRO A 37 14.77 2.66 -14.93
CA PRO A 37 14.43 3.27 -13.65
C PRO A 37 12.91 3.45 -13.58
N GLY A 38 12.27 2.83 -12.60
CA GLY A 38 10.82 2.91 -12.40
C GLY A 38 10.00 1.70 -12.88
N ALA A 39 10.61 0.71 -13.56
CA ALA A 39 9.93 -0.57 -13.84
C ALA A 39 9.45 -1.27 -12.55
N SER A 40 10.23 -1.16 -11.48
CA SER A 40 9.86 -1.58 -10.13
C SER A 40 8.64 -0.84 -9.56
N GLY A 41 8.41 0.40 -9.98
CA GLY A 41 7.32 1.24 -9.51
C GLY A 41 5.95 0.64 -9.82
N ALA A 42 5.75 0.08 -11.01
CA ALA A 42 4.47 -0.52 -11.39
C ALA A 42 4.13 -1.76 -10.55
N ILE A 43 5.11 -2.64 -10.31
CA ILE A 43 4.93 -3.85 -9.50
C ILE A 43 4.74 -3.52 -8.02
N ASN A 44 5.50 -2.53 -7.52
CA ASN A 44 5.35 -2.06 -6.15
C ASN A 44 3.97 -1.43 -5.95
N ALA A 45 3.53 -0.58 -6.88
CA ALA A 45 2.22 0.05 -6.81
C ALA A 45 1.09 -0.97 -6.90
N PHE A 46 1.21 -1.96 -7.79
CA PHE A 46 0.28 -3.09 -7.89
C PHE A 46 0.20 -3.87 -6.57
N THR A 47 1.33 -4.37 -6.09
CA THR A 47 1.43 -5.17 -4.87
C THR A 47 0.88 -4.41 -3.68
N SER A 48 1.32 -3.16 -3.51
CA SER A 48 0.91 -2.29 -2.41
C SER A 48 -0.58 -1.99 -2.45
N ALA A 49 -1.16 -1.63 -3.61
CA ALA A 49 -2.59 -1.35 -3.72
C ALA A 49 -3.46 -2.58 -3.42
N VAL A 50 -3.11 -3.73 -4.02
CA VAL A 50 -3.87 -4.99 -3.85
C VAL A 50 -3.79 -5.46 -2.40
N LEU A 51 -2.58 -5.55 -1.83
CA LEU A 51 -2.40 -6.09 -0.48
C LEU A 51 -2.90 -5.15 0.61
N THR A 52 -2.77 -3.83 0.44
CA THR A 52 -3.31 -2.87 1.41
C THR A 52 -4.83 -2.98 1.49
N VAL A 53 -5.51 -2.99 0.34
CA VAL A 53 -6.97 -3.19 0.32
C VAL A 53 -7.33 -4.54 0.92
N PHE A 54 -6.66 -5.61 0.48
CA PHE A 54 -6.91 -6.95 1.01
C PHE A 54 -6.75 -7.01 2.54
N ALA A 55 -5.68 -6.44 3.10
CA ALA A 55 -5.41 -6.41 4.54
C ALA A 55 -6.52 -5.70 5.32
N VAL A 56 -6.91 -4.51 4.86
CA VAL A 56 -7.94 -3.70 5.51
C VAL A 56 -9.30 -4.42 5.55
N PHE A 57 -9.67 -5.07 4.44
CA PHE A 57 -10.90 -5.85 4.37
C PHE A 57 -10.84 -7.17 5.15
N LEU A 58 -9.66 -7.79 5.21
CA LEU A 58 -9.43 -9.02 5.96
C LEU A 58 -9.55 -8.79 7.47
N ILE A 59 -8.88 -7.76 7.99
CA ILE A 59 -8.73 -7.55 9.44
C ILE A 59 -9.84 -6.67 10.01
N ARG A 60 -10.34 -5.70 9.22
CA ARG A 60 -11.47 -4.81 9.55
C ARG A 60 -11.31 -3.97 10.82
N GLU A 61 -10.07 -3.75 11.25
CA GLU A 61 -9.74 -2.87 12.38
C GLU A 61 -9.02 -1.61 11.90
N PHE A 62 -9.29 -0.49 12.57
CA PHE A 62 -8.58 0.76 12.30
C PHE A 62 -7.10 0.63 12.68
N GLY A 63 -6.21 1.16 11.83
CA GLY A 63 -4.77 1.05 11.98
C GLY A 63 -4.17 -0.17 11.26
N THR A 64 -4.96 -0.94 10.51
CA THR A 64 -4.46 -2.11 9.78
C THR A 64 -3.47 -1.71 8.70
N ALA A 65 -3.87 -0.78 7.82
CA ALA A 65 -2.99 -0.33 6.76
C ALA A 65 -1.83 0.50 7.32
N THR A 66 -2.07 1.28 8.38
CA THR A 66 -1.03 2.03 9.09
C THR A 66 0.06 1.11 9.64
N LEU A 67 -0.33 0.06 10.36
CA LEU A 67 0.61 -0.91 10.94
C LEU A 67 1.33 -1.70 9.84
N MET A 68 0.62 -2.13 8.80
CA MET A 68 1.22 -2.81 7.66
C MET A 68 2.26 -1.92 6.96
N GLY A 69 1.91 -0.66 6.71
CA GLY A 69 2.80 0.34 6.12
C GLY A 69 4.02 0.63 6.99
N PHE A 70 3.84 0.73 8.32
CA PHE A 70 4.95 0.90 9.25
C PHE A 70 5.93 -0.27 9.22
N VAL A 71 5.43 -1.51 9.32
CA VAL A 71 6.26 -2.72 9.27
C VAL A 71 6.98 -2.79 7.92
N PHE A 72 6.28 -2.55 6.82
CA PHE A 72 6.88 -2.52 5.49
C PHE A 72 8.01 -1.47 5.41
N SER A 73 7.75 -0.24 5.87
CA SER A 73 8.74 0.84 5.89
C SER A 73 9.99 0.49 6.69
N VAL A 74 9.84 -0.11 7.88
CA VAL A 74 10.98 -0.54 8.71
C VAL A 74 11.80 -1.60 7.99
N LEU A 75 11.15 -2.59 7.38
CA LEU A 75 11.83 -3.66 6.67
C LEU A 75 12.42 -3.23 5.31
N SER A 76 11.90 -2.17 4.70
CA SER A 76 12.37 -1.65 3.42
C SER A 76 13.53 -0.66 3.55
N LEU A 77 13.88 -0.23 4.77
CA LEU A 77 15.03 0.64 5.05
C LEU A 77 16.34 0.16 4.40
N PRO A 78 16.79 -1.10 4.60
CA PRO A 78 18.03 -1.59 3.99
C PRO A 78 17.92 -1.88 2.49
N LEU A 79 16.72 -1.77 1.91
CA LEU A 79 16.46 -2.19 0.54
C LEU A 79 16.38 -0.98 -0.42
N PRO A 80 16.77 -1.13 -1.69
CA PRO A 80 16.64 -0.10 -2.71
C PRO A 80 15.18 0.00 -3.23
N LEU A 81 14.21 0.01 -2.32
CA LEU A 81 12.79 0.14 -2.62
C LEU A 81 12.32 1.60 -2.45
N GLU A 82 11.24 1.96 -3.16
CA GLU A 82 10.53 3.25 -3.10
C GLU A 82 11.29 4.51 -3.56
N GLY A 83 12.43 4.35 -4.24
CA GLY A 83 13.07 5.44 -5.01
C GLY A 83 13.67 6.61 -4.19
N THR A 84 13.48 6.65 -2.87
CA THR A 84 14.11 7.65 -1.99
C THR A 84 15.33 7.06 -1.29
N VAL A 85 16.42 7.83 -1.26
CA VAL A 85 17.59 7.56 -0.41
C VAL A 85 17.41 8.35 0.88
N GLY A 86 17.25 7.66 2.01
CA GLY A 86 17.09 8.29 3.32
C GLY A 86 16.24 7.47 4.28
N PHE A 87 16.71 7.35 5.52
CA PHE A 87 16.01 6.64 6.60
C PHE A 87 14.65 7.30 6.94
N LEU A 88 14.64 8.62 7.09
CA LEU A 88 13.47 9.34 7.59
C LEU A 88 12.30 9.38 6.59
N PRO A 89 12.49 9.68 5.29
CA PRO A 89 11.37 9.69 4.34
C PRO A 89 10.65 8.35 4.23
N LYS A 90 11.39 7.25 4.11
CA LYS A 90 10.82 5.90 4.02
C LYS A 90 10.01 5.52 5.25
N LEU A 91 10.50 5.88 6.44
CA LEU A 91 9.84 5.56 7.70
C LEU A 91 8.51 6.32 7.87
N LEU A 92 8.38 7.51 7.28
CA LEU A 92 7.17 8.32 7.37
C LEU A 92 6.13 8.00 6.29
N ILE A 93 6.57 7.67 5.07
CA ILE A 93 5.67 7.42 3.93
C ILE A 93 4.69 6.28 4.25
N GLY A 94 5.19 5.11 4.68
CA GLY A 94 4.35 3.94 4.92
C GLY A 94 3.21 4.19 5.92
N PRO A 95 3.48 4.67 7.15
CA PRO A 95 2.45 4.99 8.13
C PRO A 95 1.47 6.06 7.66
N LEU A 96 1.93 7.13 7.00
CA LEU A 96 1.04 8.20 6.52
C LEU A 96 0.09 7.71 5.43
N VAL A 97 0.62 6.92 4.48
CA VAL A 97 -0.18 6.30 3.41
C VAL A 97 -1.16 5.28 4.00
N GLY A 98 -0.71 4.49 4.97
CA GLY A 98 -1.55 3.52 5.67
C GLY A 98 -2.66 4.19 6.50
N LEU A 99 -2.36 5.30 7.17
CA LEU A 99 -3.36 6.08 7.90
C LEU A 99 -4.44 6.62 6.97
N MET A 100 -4.05 7.13 5.80
CA MET A 100 -5.01 7.58 4.80
C MET A 100 -5.89 6.43 4.29
N ALA A 101 -5.32 5.25 4.07
CA ALA A 101 -6.08 4.06 3.68
C ALA A 101 -7.10 3.63 4.77
N ASP A 102 -6.68 3.63 6.04
CA ASP A 102 -7.56 3.31 7.17
C ASP A 102 -8.70 4.34 7.30
N LEU A 103 -8.41 5.64 7.12
CA LEU A 103 -9.42 6.71 7.12
C LEU A 103 -10.43 6.55 5.97
N LEU A 104 -9.97 6.26 4.76
CA LEU A 104 -10.83 6.03 3.61
C LEU A 104 -11.72 4.80 3.80
N PHE A 105 -11.17 3.73 4.37
CA PHE A 105 -11.96 2.55 4.71
C PHE A 105 -13.05 2.87 5.73
N LEU A 106 -12.72 3.64 6.78
CA LEU A 106 -13.68 4.04 7.80
C LEU A 106 -14.79 4.92 7.21
N LEU A 107 -14.44 5.90 6.38
CA LEU A 107 -15.38 6.82 5.74
C LEU A 107 -16.31 6.11 4.76
N LEU A 108 -15.77 5.17 3.97
CA LEU A 108 -16.48 4.49 2.89
C LEU A 108 -16.92 3.06 3.26
N LYS A 109 -16.94 2.72 4.56
CA LYS A 109 -17.29 1.37 5.05
C LYS A 109 -18.63 0.84 4.54
N LYS A 110 -19.59 1.72 4.25
CA LYS A 110 -20.91 1.38 3.69
C LYS A 110 -20.87 1.00 2.20
N ARG A 111 -19.81 1.35 1.48
CA ARG A 111 -19.64 1.12 0.03
C ARG A 111 -18.27 0.48 -0.21
N PRO A 112 -18.12 -0.83 0.03
CA PRO A 112 -16.81 -1.48 0.10
C PRO A 112 -16.03 -1.43 -1.21
N TRP A 113 -16.71 -1.53 -2.35
CA TRP A 113 -16.08 -1.42 -3.66
C TRP A 113 -15.52 -0.01 -3.94
N LEU A 114 -16.22 1.06 -3.50
CA LEU A 114 -15.71 2.43 -3.58
C LEU A 114 -14.53 2.62 -2.64
N ALA A 115 -14.62 2.10 -1.41
CA ALA A 115 -13.51 2.15 -0.46
C ALA A 115 -12.23 1.53 -1.06
N ALA A 116 -12.36 0.37 -1.71
CA ALA A 116 -11.24 -0.30 -2.36
C ALA A 116 -10.60 0.53 -3.49
N ILE A 117 -11.42 1.09 -4.39
CA ILE A 117 -10.93 1.95 -5.48
C ILE A 117 -10.26 3.20 -4.90
N SER A 118 -10.89 3.86 -3.92
CA SER A 118 -10.35 5.07 -3.29
C SER A 118 -9.05 4.80 -2.56
N ILE A 119 -8.93 3.69 -1.81
CA ILE A 119 -7.68 3.31 -1.14
C ILE A 119 -6.58 3.09 -2.18
N GLY A 120 -6.83 2.28 -3.22
CA GLY A 120 -5.84 2.03 -4.27
C GLY A 120 -5.34 3.31 -4.92
N PHE A 121 -6.25 4.19 -5.35
CA PHE A 121 -5.90 5.47 -5.96
C PHE A 121 -5.18 6.42 -5.00
N VAL A 122 -5.80 6.75 -3.87
CA VAL A 122 -5.32 7.81 -2.97
C VAL A 122 -4.02 7.39 -2.33
N SER A 123 -3.88 6.13 -1.89
CA SER A 123 -2.65 5.66 -1.27
C SER A 123 -1.46 5.79 -2.23
N GLN A 124 -1.60 5.37 -3.49
CA GLN A 124 -0.49 5.45 -4.45
C GLN A 124 -0.19 6.88 -4.91
N TYR A 125 -1.24 7.68 -5.14
CA TYR A 125 -1.05 9.09 -5.46
C TYR A 125 -0.36 9.84 -4.31
N LEU A 126 -0.78 9.57 -3.06
CA LEU A 126 -0.17 10.14 -1.87
C LEU A 126 1.27 9.68 -1.69
N THR A 127 1.59 8.40 -1.95
CA THR A 127 2.98 7.91 -1.95
C THR A 127 3.84 8.72 -2.91
N GLY A 128 3.41 8.89 -4.17
CA GLY A 128 4.15 9.69 -5.15
C GLY A 128 4.34 11.14 -4.71
N LEU A 129 3.28 11.75 -4.16
CA LEU A 129 3.30 13.13 -3.66
C LEU A 129 4.24 13.28 -2.45
N LEU A 130 4.23 12.33 -1.51
CA LEU A 130 5.14 12.34 -0.36
C LEU A 130 6.59 12.10 -0.77
N ILE A 131 6.85 11.20 -1.73
CA ILE A 131 8.19 11.02 -2.31
C ILE A 131 8.71 12.34 -2.88
N TYR A 132 7.88 13.06 -3.63
CA TYR A 132 8.25 14.37 -4.18
C TYR A 132 8.48 15.43 -3.09
N LEU A 133 7.53 15.60 -2.16
CA LEU A 133 7.65 16.60 -1.10
C LEU A 133 8.86 16.35 -0.20
N LEU A 134 9.02 15.12 0.28
CA LEU A 134 10.15 14.77 1.14
C LEU A 134 11.46 14.80 0.35
N GLY A 135 11.49 14.33 -0.90
CA GLY A 135 12.66 14.41 -1.75
C GLY A 135 13.12 15.84 -2.05
N SER A 136 12.17 16.78 -2.15
CA SER A 136 12.44 18.22 -2.30
C SER A 136 13.00 18.88 -1.03
N LEU A 137 12.62 18.36 0.15
CA LEU A 137 13.16 18.83 1.44
C LEU A 137 14.58 18.30 1.73
N PHE A 138 14.94 17.13 1.21
CA PHE A 138 16.23 16.45 1.42
C PHE A 138 17.19 16.54 0.22
N PRO A 139 17.21 17.68 -0.47
CA PRO A 139 17.71 17.89 -1.85
C PRO A 139 18.17 16.63 -2.62
N ILE A 140 17.25 15.71 -2.91
CA ILE A 140 17.58 14.47 -3.64
C ILE A 140 17.79 14.81 -5.12
N PRO A 141 18.94 14.47 -5.73
CA PRO A 141 19.21 14.79 -7.12
C PRO A 141 18.19 14.15 -8.06
N GLY A 142 17.60 14.95 -8.95
CA GLY A 142 16.64 14.50 -9.96
C GLY A 142 15.17 14.51 -9.54
N ILE A 143 14.84 14.91 -8.29
CA ILE A 143 13.45 14.96 -7.81
C ILE A 143 12.57 15.94 -8.61
N ASP A 144 13.16 17.02 -9.13
CA ASP A 144 12.45 18.04 -9.92
C ASP A 144 11.86 17.49 -11.22
N ARG A 145 12.44 16.40 -11.76
CA ARG A 145 11.92 15.72 -12.95
C ARG A 145 10.60 15.01 -12.68
N LEU A 146 10.29 14.68 -11.42
CA LEU A 146 9.03 14.05 -11.03
C LEU A 146 7.88 15.05 -10.93
N ARG A 147 8.16 16.34 -10.73
CA ARG A 147 7.14 17.39 -10.58
C ARG A 147 6.11 17.43 -11.72
N PRO A 148 6.51 17.55 -13.02
CA PRO A 148 5.53 17.58 -14.10
C PRO A 148 4.79 16.24 -14.22
N LEU A 149 5.44 15.14 -13.85
CA LEU A 149 4.87 13.81 -13.97
C LEU A 149 3.78 13.60 -12.90
N ILE A 150 4.03 13.92 -11.64
CA ILE A 150 3.08 13.75 -10.53
C ILE A 150 1.90 14.73 -10.63
N LEU A 151 2.16 15.99 -11.00
CA LEU A 151 1.14 17.04 -11.02
C LEU A 151 0.36 17.11 -12.33
N SER A 152 0.73 16.32 -13.35
CA SER A 152 -0.02 16.33 -14.61
C SER A 152 -1.43 15.75 -14.43
N PRO A 153 -2.46 16.36 -15.02
CA PRO A 153 -3.82 15.81 -15.02
C PRO A 153 -3.87 14.38 -15.60
N LEU A 154 -3.04 14.09 -16.60
CA LEU A 154 -2.90 12.77 -17.21
C LEU A 154 -2.44 11.71 -16.20
N THR A 155 -1.46 12.02 -15.36
CA THR A 155 -1.01 11.08 -14.32
C THR A 155 -2.05 10.90 -13.24
N VAL A 156 -2.77 11.95 -12.84
CA VAL A 156 -3.87 11.82 -11.86
C VAL A 156 -4.94 10.86 -12.40
N ILE A 157 -5.38 11.05 -13.63
CA ILE A 157 -6.37 10.20 -14.29
C ILE A 157 -5.82 8.78 -14.47
N GLY A 158 -4.59 8.63 -14.96
CA GLY A 158 -3.95 7.34 -15.16
C GLY A 158 -3.78 6.57 -13.85
N THR A 159 -3.37 7.25 -12.78
CA THR A 159 -3.25 6.67 -11.43
C THR A 159 -4.62 6.26 -10.91
N PHE A 160 -5.65 7.08 -11.10
CA PHE A 160 -7.01 6.73 -10.71
C PHE A 160 -7.50 5.46 -11.40
N VAL A 161 -7.35 5.36 -12.72
CA VAL A 161 -7.81 4.19 -13.49
C VAL A 161 -7.03 2.94 -13.11
N LEU A 162 -5.69 3.01 -13.15
CA LEU A 162 -4.84 1.84 -12.91
C LEU A 162 -4.85 1.42 -11.43
N MET A 163 -4.57 2.35 -10.52
CA MET A 163 -4.45 2.02 -9.09
C MET A 163 -5.82 1.81 -8.44
N GLY A 164 -6.85 2.51 -8.89
CA GLY A 164 -8.23 2.20 -8.52
C GLY A 164 -8.64 0.80 -8.99
N GLY A 165 -8.25 0.41 -10.20
CA GLY A 165 -8.44 -0.95 -10.71
C GLY A 165 -7.72 -2.01 -9.87
N PHE A 166 -6.48 -1.76 -9.46
CA PHE A 166 -5.74 -2.66 -8.57
C PHE A 166 -6.35 -2.74 -7.17
N GLY A 167 -6.83 -1.62 -6.62
CA GLY A 167 -7.60 -1.62 -5.38
C GLY A 167 -8.86 -2.47 -5.49
N TYR A 168 -9.61 -2.34 -6.58
CA TYR A 168 -10.77 -3.18 -6.84
C TYR A 168 -10.41 -4.67 -6.98
N LEU A 169 -9.26 -5.00 -7.58
CA LEU A 169 -8.76 -6.37 -7.65
C LEU A 169 -8.46 -6.92 -6.24
N GLY A 170 -7.85 -6.14 -5.35
CA GLY A 170 -7.64 -6.51 -3.95
C GLY A 170 -8.95 -6.80 -3.21
N TYR A 171 -9.99 -5.99 -3.47
CA TYR A 171 -11.33 -6.27 -2.95
C TYR A 171 -11.92 -7.57 -3.52
N ARG A 172 -11.78 -7.81 -4.84
CA ARG A 172 -12.25 -9.05 -5.46
C ARG A 172 -11.53 -10.28 -4.90
N LEU A 173 -10.23 -10.18 -4.64
CA LEU A 173 -9.46 -11.23 -3.97
C LEU A 173 -10.02 -11.51 -2.57
N TYR A 174 -10.30 -10.47 -1.79
CA TYR A 174 -10.94 -10.61 -0.48
C TYR A 174 -12.31 -11.31 -0.59
N THR A 175 -13.21 -10.86 -1.47
CA THR A 175 -14.55 -11.47 -1.62
C THR A 175 -14.50 -12.94 -2.03
N LYS A 176 -13.45 -13.38 -2.73
CA LYS A 176 -13.28 -14.81 -3.07
C LYS A 176 -12.81 -15.65 -1.87
N LEU A 177 -12.14 -15.03 -0.90
CA LEU A 177 -11.55 -15.70 0.24
C LEU A 177 -12.35 -15.52 1.53
N GLU A 178 -13.35 -14.65 1.56
CA GLU A 178 -14.04 -14.26 2.81
C GLU A 178 -14.75 -15.43 3.50
N ASP A 179 -15.23 -16.41 2.74
CA ASP A 179 -15.90 -17.59 3.27
C ASP A 179 -14.96 -18.69 3.77
N THR A 180 -13.65 -18.56 3.51
CA THR A 180 -12.67 -19.55 3.92
C THR A 180 -12.51 -19.61 5.43
N SER A 181 -12.19 -20.80 5.95
CA SER A 181 -11.95 -21.02 7.38
C SER A 181 -10.84 -20.12 7.94
N LEU A 182 -9.83 -19.82 7.12
CA LEU A 182 -8.71 -18.96 7.49
C LEU A 182 -9.17 -17.51 7.72
N VAL A 183 -9.99 -16.94 6.84
CA VAL A 183 -10.51 -15.58 7.00
C VAL A 183 -11.44 -15.48 8.20
N LYS A 184 -12.34 -16.44 8.37
CA LYS A 184 -13.24 -16.51 9.54
C LYS A 184 -12.44 -16.55 10.85
N ARG A 185 -11.38 -17.36 10.91
CA ARG A 185 -10.49 -17.44 12.07
C ARG A 185 -9.78 -16.11 12.36
N ILE A 186 -9.27 -15.42 11.34
CA ILE A 186 -8.61 -14.11 11.51
C ILE A 186 -9.60 -13.05 12.01
N GLN A 187 -10.82 -13.05 11.50
CA GLN A 187 -11.88 -12.12 11.90
C GLN A 187 -12.50 -12.45 13.27
N GLY A 188 -12.14 -13.58 13.88
CA GLY A 188 -12.70 -14.02 15.15
C GLY A 188 -14.14 -14.56 15.03
N GLY A 189 -14.49 -15.09 13.86
CA GLY A 189 -15.61 -16.00 13.69
C GLY A 189 -15.26 -17.33 14.35
N GLU A 190 -15.94 -17.62 15.45
CA GLU A 190 -15.90 -18.93 16.10
C GLU A 190 -16.44 -19.99 15.13
N GLN A 191 -15.81 -21.18 15.17
CA GLN A 191 -16.37 -22.41 14.61
C GLN A 191 -17.60 -22.82 15.40
#